data_AF-A0A925GUA3-F1
#
_entry.id   AF-A0A925GUA3-F1
#
_cell.length_a   1.000
_cell.length_b   1.000
_cell.length_c   1.000
_cell.angle_alpha   90.00
_cell.angle_beta   90.00
_cell.angle_gamma   90.00
#
_symmetry.space_group_name_H-M   'P 1'
#
loop_
_entity.id
_entity.type
_entity.pdbx_description
1 polymer ?
#
loop_
_entity_poly.entity_id
_entity_poly.type
_entity_poly.pdbx_seq_one_letter_code
_entity_poly.pdbx_strand_id
1 'polypeptide(L)'
;MQSNIDLCDGCTNSGGSGNVPDTRNRCLNYGLSDHQVAHRFVLSGLYELPFGPGKPMLNRGVTGYVLGGWALSGITTLSTGLPITLNLNFDNANTGNVNWPNRIASGNLDNPGPNRWFDTSAFVFPAQYVQGNAGRNILIGPGTVSTDLSVQRNFRLPINEGSRLEFRAEGFNVFNTPQLGQPGATLGAPNFGVIGETARSNRQLQFGLRIIF
;
A
#
# COMPACT_ATOMS: atom_id res chain seq x y z
N MET A 1 0.09 -16.93 10.29
CA MET A 1 0.01 -16.44 8.89
C MET A 1 -1.31 -16.93 8.37
N GLN A 2 -2.29 -16.04 8.20
CA GLN A 2 -3.68 -16.42 7.91
C GLN A 2 -3.96 -16.10 6.45
N SER A 3 -4.00 -17.14 5.60
CA SER A 3 -4.49 -17.01 4.24
C SER A 3 -6.02 -17.05 4.28
N ASN A 4 -6.66 -15.92 3.98
CA ASN A 4 -8.12 -15.83 3.90
C ASN A 4 -8.55 -16.13 2.46
N ILE A 5 -8.91 -17.39 2.22
CA ILE A 5 -9.53 -17.82 0.96
C ILE A 5 -11.00 -17.41 0.99
N ASP A 6 -11.49 -16.83 -0.10
CA ASP A 6 -12.88 -16.42 -0.25
C ASP A 6 -13.45 -16.82 -1.61
N LEU A 7 -14.76 -17.06 -1.62
CA LEU A 7 -15.61 -17.28 -2.79
C LEU A 7 -16.01 -15.97 -3.47
N CYS A 8 -16.21 -14.91 -2.68
CA CYS A 8 -16.60 -13.57 -3.13
C CYS A 8 -16.52 -12.56 -1.98
N ASP A 9 -15.85 -11.42 -2.18
CA ASP A 9 -15.91 -10.32 -1.22
C ASP A 9 -17.27 -9.60 -1.38
N GLY A 10 -18.15 -9.70 -0.37
CA GLY A 10 -19.41 -8.93 -0.33
C GLY A 10 -20.58 -9.48 -1.17
N CYS A 11 -20.83 -10.79 -1.17
CA CYS A 11 -22.03 -11.39 -1.78
C CYS A 11 -23.35 -10.95 -1.10
N THR A 12 -23.78 -9.70 -1.33
CA THR A 12 -25.17 -9.27 -1.17
C THR A 12 -25.79 -9.14 -2.55
N ASN A 13 -26.99 -9.69 -2.72
CA ASN A 13 -27.77 -9.76 -3.96
C ASN A 13 -28.33 -8.38 -4.40
N SER A 14 -27.64 -7.29 -4.05
CA SER A 14 -28.13 -5.91 -4.15
C SER A 14 -27.01 -4.99 -4.63
N GLY A 15 -26.75 -4.96 -5.93
CA GLY A 15 -26.21 -3.78 -6.62
C GLY A 15 -24.77 -3.33 -6.34
N GLY A 16 -23.93 -4.14 -5.68
CA GLY A 16 -22.50 -3.84 -5.49
C GLY A 16 -21.63 -4.97 -6.02
N SER A 17 -20.95 -4.75 -7.15
CA SER A 17 -19.70 -5.38 -7.65
C SER A 17 -19.38 -6.84 -7.28
N GLY A 18 -20.36 -7.71 -7.10
CA GLY A 18 -20.20 -9.14 -6.75
C GLY A 18 -20.58 -10.07 -7.89
N ASN A 19 -20.20 -9.72 -9.12
CA ASN A 19 -20.51 -10.55 -10.28
C ASN A 19 -19.59 -11.77 -10.27
N VAL A 20 -20.17 -12.93 -10.02
CA VAL A 20 -19.55 -14.25 -10.19
C VAL A 20 -19.45 -14.49 -11.71
N PRO A 21 -18.26 -14.43 -12.32
CA PRO A 21 -18.08 -14.56 -13.77
C PRO A 21 -18.66 -15.86 -14.32
N ASP A 22 -18.56 -16.94 -13.54
CA ASP A 22 -19.12 -18.23 -13.89
C ASP A 22 -20.05 -18.75 -12.78
N THR A 23 -21.35 -18.60 -13.00
CA THR A 23 -22.39 -19.15 -12.11
C THR A 23 -22.50 -20.68 -12.22
N ARG A 24 -21.97 -21.27 -13.31
CA ARG A 24 -22.01 -22.72 -13.57
C ARG A 24 -20.78 -23.43 -13.00
N ASN A 25 -19.65 -22.75 -12.88
CA ASN A 25 -18.43 -23.28 -12.26
C ASN A 25 -17.99 -22.46 -11.05
N ARG A 26 -18.54 -22.79 -9.89
CA ARG A 26 -18.25 -22.10 -8.62
C ARG A 26 -16.78 -22.22 -8.18
N CYS A 27 -16.05 -23.24 -8.64
CA CYS A 27 -14.67 -23.48 -8.24
C CYS A 27 -13.71 -22.40 -8.74
N LEU A 28 -13.99 -21.80 -9.90
CA LEU A 28 -13.17 -20.71 -10.47
C LEU A 28 -13.18 -19.44 -9.61
N ASN A 29 -14.25 -19.26 -8.82
CA ASN A 29 -14.45 -18.08 -7.99
C ASN A 29 -13.70 -18.14 -6.66
N TYR A 30 -13.20 -19.31 -6.28
CA TYR A 30 -12.34 -19.43 -5.11
C TYR A 30 -10.97 -18.83 -5.40
N GLY A 31 -10.55 -17.90 -4.55
CA GLY A 31 -9.23 -17.30 -4.60
C GLY A 31 -8.87 -16.66 -3.28
N LEU A 32 -7.71 -15.99 -3.24
CA LEU A 32 -7.35 -15.12 -2.11
C LEU A 32 -8.42 -14.02 -1.98
N SER A 33 -8.69 -13.50 -0.77
CA SER A 33 -9.53 -12.29 -0.62
C SER A 33 -8.91 -11.09 -1.36
N ASP A 34 -9.72 -10.14 -1.83
CA ASP A 34 -9.24 -8.92 -2.51
C ASP A 34 -8.40 -8.05 -1.57
N HIS A 35 -8.51 -8.28 -0.25
CA HIS A 35 -7.80 -7.54 0.78
C HIS A 35 -6.74 -8.40 1.48
N GLN A 36 -6.41 -9.54 0.91
CA GLN A 36 -5.40 -10.42 1.49
C GLN A 36 -4.00 -9.82 1.33
N VAL A 37 -3.37 -9.51 2.47
CA VAL A 37 -1.94 -9.18 2.54
C VAL A 37 -1.21 -10.37 3.15
N ALA A 38 -0.36 -11.04 2.37
CA ALA A 38 0.36 -12.24 2.81
C ALA A 38 1.34 -11.98 3.97
N HIS A 39 2.12 -10.89 3.88
CA HIS A 39 3.02 -10.48 4.95
C HIS A 39 2.92 -8.98 5.20
N ARG A 40 2.78 -8.62 6.47
CA ARG A 40 2.82 -7.24 6.92
C ARG A 40 3.66 -7.14 8.18
N PHE A 41 4.64 -6.27 8.13
CA PHE A 41 5.54 -5.95 9.24
C PHE A 41 5.50 -4.45 9.49
N VAL A 42 5.32 -4.08 10.76
CA VAL A 42 5.31 -2.69 11.21
C VAL A 42 6.27 -2.58 12.37
N LEU A 43 7.29 -1.72 12.21
CA LEU A 43 8.24 -1.37 13.25
C LEU A 43 7.99 0.08 13.65
N SER A 44 7.72 0.33 14.92
CA SER A 44 7.56 1.68 15.46
C SER A 44 8.49 1.91 16.64
N GLY A 45 9.05 3.10 16.74
CA GLY A 45 9.93 3.48 17.84
C GLY A 45 9.77 4.94 18.22
N LEU A 46 9.99 5.22 19.51
CA LEU A 46 10.11 6.57 20.07
C LEU A 46 11.42 6.62 20.86
N TYR A 47 12.23 7.63 20.59
CA TYR A 47 13.50 7.87 21.24
C TYR A 47 13.61 9.33 21.66
N GLU A 48 13.70 9.54 22.98
CA GLU A 48 14.06 10.85 23.52
C GLU A 48 15.59 11.00 23.53
N LEU A 49 16.09 12.09 22.96
CA LEU A 49 17.53 12.33 22.96
C LEU A 49 18.06 12.48 24.40
N PRO A 50 19.25 11.92 24.72
CA PRO A 50 19.83 11.94 26.06
C PRO A 50 20.51 13.28 26.39
N PHE A 51 20.10 14.37 25.75
CA PHE A 51 20.70 15.70 25.87
C PHE A 51 19.85 16.63 26.73
N GLY A 52 20.50 17.58 27.40
CA GLY A 52 19.84 18.70 28.09
C GLY A 52 19.90 18.67 29.62
N PRO A 53 19.32 19.69 30.28
CA PRO A 53 19.32 19.81 31.73
C PRO A 53 18.68 18.58 32.39
N GLY A 54 19.43 17.88 33.25
CA GLY A 54 18.97 16.67 33.95
C GLY A 54 19.11 15.36 33.16
N LYS A 55 19.69 15.38 31.94
CA LYS A 55 20.00 14.19 31.12
C LYS A 55 21.52 13.90 31.13
N PRO A 56 21.95 12.68 30.78
CA PRO A 56 23.34 12.25 30.98
C PRO A 56 24.36 12.93 30.05
N MET A 57 23.94 13.45 28.89
CA MET A 57 24.83 14.08 27.91
C MET A 57 24.48 15.56 27.69
N LEU A 58 25.48 16.40 27.34
CA LEU A 58 25.31 17.82 26.99
C LEU A 58 24.34 18.58 27.92
N ASN A 59 24.62 18.52 29.22
CA ASN A 59 23.70 18.98 30.28
C ASN A 59 23.92 20.43 30.75
N ARG A 60 24.90 21.15 30.20
CA ARG A 60 25.27 22.52 30.61
C ARG A 60 25.34 23.47 29.42
N GLY A 61 25.04 24.75 29.67
CA GLY A 61 25.17 25.84 28.70
C GLY A 61 24.05 25.92 27.66
N VAL A 62 24.17 26.90 26.76
CA VAL A 62 23.20 27.17 25.68
C VAL A 62 23.02 25.95 24.78
N THR A 63 24.08 25.19 24.53
CA THR A 63 24.04 23.94 23.77
C THR A 63 23.18 22.87 24.43
N GLY A 64 23.23 22.70 25.75
CA GLY A 64 22.32 21.80 26.45
C GLY A 64 20.86 22.26 26.39
N TYR A 65 20.63 23.57 26.43
CA TYR A 65 19.28 24.14 26.28
C TYR A 65 18.76 24.10 24.84
N VAL A 66 19.61 24.01 23.82
CA VAL A 66 19.23 23.93 22.40
C VAL A 66 19.26 22.50 21.86
N LEU A 67 19.94 21.57 22.50
CA LEU A 67 19.99 20.16 22.07
C LEU A 67 19.14 19.24 22.95
N GLY A 68 18.57 19.72 24.06
CA GLY A 68 17.81 18.89 25.00
C GLY A 68 16.30 18.88 24.82
N GLY A 69 15.65 17.72 25.04
CA GLY A 69 14.19 17.61 24.96
C GLY A 69 13.62 17.42 23.56
N TRP A 70 14.45 16.98 22.61
CA TRP A 70 13.99 16.45 21.33
C TRP A 70 13.49 15.02 21.51
N ALA A 71 12.31 14.73 20.95
CA ALA A 71 11.77 13.40 20.80
C ALA A 71 11.73 13.04 19.30
N LEU A 72 12.33 11.92 18.96
CA LEU A 72 12.31 11.32 17.63
C LEU A 72 11.35 10.14 17.65
N SER A 73 10.46 10.08 16.68
CA SER A 73 9.60 8.91 16.44
C SER A 73 9.76 8.46 15.00
N GLY A 74 9.56 7.16 14.79
CA GLY A 74 9.61 6.58 13.46
C GLY A 74 8.71 5.37 13.35
N ILE A 75 8.14 5.20 12.16
CA ILE A 75 7.36 4.02 11.80
C ILE A 75 7.79 3.53 10.42
N THR A 76 8.16 2.26 10.33
CA THR A 76 8.46 1.57 9.08
C THR A 76 7.40 0.51 8.84
N THR A 77 6.78 0.53 7.66
CA THR A 77 5.81 -0.46 7.21
C THR A 77 6.34 -1.18 5.99
N LEU A 78 6.40 -2.51 6.07
CA LEU A 78 6.68 -3.43 4.97
C LEU A 78 5.45 -4.30 4.76
N SER A 79 4.93 -4.37 3.54
CA SER A 79 3.71 -5.10 3.21
C SER A 79 3.84 -5.73 1.84
N THR A 80 3.40 -6.98 1.68
CA THR A 80 3.15 -7.53 0.35
C THR A 80 2.00 -6.79 -0.32
N GLY A 81 1.94 -6.89 -1.66
CA GLY A 81 0.85 -6.31 -2.42
C GLY A 81 -0.45 -7.08 -2.28
N LEU A 82 -1.50 -6.48 -2.81
CA LEU A 82 -2.83 -7.08 -2.89
C LEU A 82 -2.93 -8.02 -4.10
N PRO A 83 -3.77 -9.05 -4.06
CA PRO A 83 -4.02 -9.91 -5.20
C PRO A 83 -4.71 -9.15 -6.35
N ILE A 84 -4.56 -9.68 -7.55
CA ILE A 84 -5.11 -9.10 -8.78
C ILE A 84 -5.94 -10.18 -9.48
N THR A 85 -7.19 -9.84 -9.78
CA THR A 85 -8.08 -10.61 -10.66
C THR A 85 -8.08 -10.00 -12.05
N LEU A 86 -7.85 -10.83 -13.07
CA LEU A 86 -7.84 -10.40 -14.46
C LEU A 86 -9.22 -10.52 -15.09
N ASN A 87 -9.59 -9.56 -15.93
CA ASN A 87 -10.90 -9.51 -16.58
C ASN A 87 -10.75 -9.23 -18.08
N LEU A 88 -11.79 -9.50 -18.86
CA LEU A 88 -11.90 -9.05 -20.25
C LEU A 88 -12.57 -7.68 -20.32
N ASN A 89 -12.29 -6.91 -21.38
CA ASN A 89 -12.95 -5.62 -21.62
C ASN A 89 -14.34 -5.73 -22.30
N PHE A 90 -14.83 -6.95 -22.55
CA PHE A 90 -16.15 -7.21 -23.11
C PHE A 90 -16.71 -8.55 -22.60
N ASP A 91 -18.02 -8.76 -22.79
CA ASP A 91 -18.70 -10.02 -22.50
C ASP A 91 -18.52 -11.00 -23.67
N ASN A 92 -17.42 -11.76 -23.64
CA ASN A 92 -17.10 -12.79 -24.61
C ASN A 92 -18.04 -14.01 -24.54
N ALA A 93 -18.51 -14.36 -23.34
CA ALA A 93 -19.35 -15.51 -23.08
C ALA A 93 -20.85 -15.24 -23.36
N ASN A 94 -21.22 -13.97 -23.58
CA ASN A 94 -22.59 -13.50 -23.78
C ASN A 94 -23.51 -13.91 -22.62
N THR A 95 -23.03 -13.69 -21.40
CA THR A 95 -23.72 -14.08 -20.16
C THR A 95 -24.27 -12.89 -19.37
N GLY A 96 -24.00 -11.66 -19.82
CA GLY A 96 -24.30 -10.43 -19.10
C GLY A 96 -23.43 -10.20 -17.87
N ASN A 97 -22.35 -10.97 -17.69
CA ASN A 97 -21.46 -10.91 -16.53
C ASN A 97 -20.04 -10.51 -16.93
N VAL A 98 -19.20 -10.25 -15.92
CA VAL A 98 -17.76 -10.10 -16.09
C VAL A 98 -17.19 -11.41 -16.62
N ASN A 99 -16.21 -11.35 -17.51
CA ASN A 99 -15.55 -12.53 -18.04
C ASN A 99 -14.06 -12.48 -17.74
N TRP A 100 -13.47 -13.66 -17.60
CA TRP A 100 -12.05 -13.84 -17.33
C TRP A 100 -11.32 -14.38 -18.55
N PRO A 101 -10.01 -14.13 -18.68
CA PRO A 101 -9.20 -14.70 -19.73
C PRO A 101 -8.94 -16.20 -19.53
N ASN A 102 -8.41 -16.85 -20.54
CA ASN A 102 -7.75 -18.13 -20.38
C ASN A 102 -6.32 -17.93 -19.90
N ARG A 103 -5.92 -18.66 -18.87
CA ARG A 103 -4.54 -18.73 -18.36
C ARG A 103 -3.83 -19.94 -18.97
N ILE A 104 -2.79 -19.67 -19.74
CA ILE A 104 -1.98 -20.71 -20.41
C ILE A 104 -0.59 -20.88 -19.79
N ALA A 105 -0.18 -19.98 -18.89
CA ALA A 105 1.06 -20.06 -18.12
C ALA A 105 0.90 -19.38 -16.74
N SER A 106 1.97 -19.35 -15.93
CA SER A 106 1.91 -18.75 -14.58
C SER A 106 1.55 -17.26 -14.62
N GLY A 107 2.03 -16.51 -15.61
CA GLY A 107 1.87 -15.06 -15.65
C GLY A 107 2.83 -14.31 -14.71
N ASN A 108 3.57 -14.99 -13.84
CA ASN A 108 4.53 -14.33 -12.94
C ASN A 108 5.84 -14.05 -13.68
N LEU A 109 6.44 -12.90 -13.39
CA LEU A 109 7.78 -12.52 -13.85
C LEU A 109 8.76 -12.58 -12.68
N ASP A 110 10.01 -12.93 -12.96
CA ASP A 110 11.06 -12.94 -11.93
C ASP A 110 11.42 -11.53 -11.46
N ASN A 111 11.41 -10.55 -12.38
CA ASN A 111 11.73 -9.15 -12.11
C ASN A 111 10.64 -8.25 -12.70
N PRO A 112 9.48 -8.12 -12.03
CA PRO A 112 8.39 -7.29 -12.50
C PRO A 112 8.75 -5.80 -12.41
N GLY A 113 8.37 -5.04 -13.43
CA GLY A 113 8.58 -3.59 -13.49
C GLY A 113 7.27 -2.84 -13.77
N PRO A 114 7.23 -1.50 -13.63
CA PRO A 114 6.02 -0.72 -13.87
C PRO A 114 5.44 -0.90 -15.29
N ASN A 115 6.30 -1.05 -16.30
CA ASN A 115 5.88 -1.22 -17.70
C ASN A 115 5.45 -2.65 -18.03
N ARG A 116 5.74 -3.62 -17.17
CA ARG A 116 5.37 -5.02 -17.34
C ARG A 116 5.45 -5.72 -15.98
N TRP A 117 4.35 -5.67 -15.24
CA TRP A 117 4.26 -6.23 -13.89
C TRP A 117 4.06 -7.75 -13.89
N PHE A 118 3.40 -8.26 -14.92
CA PHE A 118 3.18 -9.69 -15.11
C PHE A 118 3.31 -10.03 -16.59
N ASP A 119 3.48 -11.32 -16.89
CA ASP A 119 3.55 -11.79 -18.26
C ASP A 119 2.16 -11.78 -18.89
N THR A 120 1.89 -10.75 -19.70
CA THR A 120 0.62 -10.59 -20.42
C THR A 120 0.38 -11.68 -21.45
N SER A 121 1.43 -12.33 -21.97
CA SER A 121 1.30 -13.43 -22.94
C SER A 121 0.76 -14.73 -22.34
N ALA A 122 0.79 -14.85 -21.00
CA ALA A 122 0.21 -15.97 -20.27
C ALA A 122 -1.34 -15.96 -20.27
N PHE A 123 -1.96 -14.89 -20.76
CA PHE A 123 -3.39 -14.67 -20.74
C PHE A 123 -3.92 -14.40 -22.15
N VAL A 124 -4.86 -15.21 -22.58
CA VAL A 124 -5.43 -15.13 -23.93
C VAL A 124 -6.95 -15.05 -23.87
N PHE A 125 -7.55 -14.47 -24.91
CA PHE A 125 -9.00 -14.48 -25.03
C PHE A 125 -9.52 -15.92 -25.17
N PRO A 126 -10.55 -16.32 -24.41
CA PRO A 126 -11.25 -17.58 -24.64
C PRO A 126 -11.93 -17.59 -26.02
N ALA A 127 -12.34 -18.77 -26.49
CA ALA A 127 -13.18 -18.87 -27.67
C ALA A 127 -14.51 -18.11 -27.46
N GLN A 128 -15.13 -17.63 -28.53
CA GLN A 128 -16.40 -16.90 -28.45
C GLN A 128 -17.47 -17.76 -27.78
N TYR A 129 -18.28 -17.16 -26.91
CA TYR A 129 -19.31 -17.81 -26.10
C TYR A 129 -18.78 -18.79 -25.04
N VAL A 130 -17.47 -18.74 -24.74
CA VAL A 130 -16.82 -19.57 -23.73
C VAL A 130 -16.28 -18.69 -22.61
N GLN A 131 -16.48 -19.14 -21.37
CA GLN A 131 -15.92 -18.52 -20.17
C GLN A 131 -14.46 -18.91 -20.00
N GLY A 132 -13.63 -17.96 -19.57
CA GLY A 132 -12.21 -18.23 -19.31
C GLY A 132 -11.95 -19.08 -18.07
N ASN A 133 -10.78 -19.70 -18.04
CA ASN A 133 -10.33 -20.57 -16.95
C ASN A 133 -9.37 -19.91 -15.95
N ALA A 134 -9.03 -18.63 -16.12
CA ALA A 134 -8.22 -17.92 -15.14
C ALA A 134 -8.97 -17.89 -13.80
N GLY A 135 -8.29 -18.22 -12.70
CA GLY A 135 -8.87 -18.14 -11.36
C GLY A 135 -8.91 -16.70 -10.83
N ARG A 136 -9.68 -16.49 -9.77
CA ARG A 136 -9.68 -15.24 -9.01
C ARG A 136 -8.34 -15.02 -8.31
N ASN A 137 -7.86 -13.77 -8.30
CA ASN A 137 -6.75 -13.32 -7.45
C ASN A 137 -5.46 -14.15 -7.60
N ILE A 138 -5.14 -14.51 -8.85
CA ILE A 138 -4.04 -15.40 -9.21
C ILE A 138 -2.67 -14.73 -9.33
N LEU A 139 -2.62 -13.40 -9.35
CA LEU A 139 -1.40 -12.60 -9.38
C LEU A 139 -1.33 -11.68 -8.16
N ILE A 140 -0.12 -11.26 -7.78
CA ILE A 140 0.10 -10.33 -6.66
C ILE A 140 0.63 -9.00 -7.18
N GLY A 141 0.03 -7.90 -6.72
CA GLY A 141 0.44 -6.54 -7.06
C GLY A 141 1.69 -6.05 -6.29
N PRO A 142 2.10 -4.79 -6.50
CA PRO A 142 3.23 -4.22 -5.79
C PRO A 142 3.01 -4.17 -4.29
N GLY A 143 4.08 -4.49 -3.55
CA GLY A 143 4.13 -4.28 -2.11
C GLY A 143 4.33 -2.82 -1.72
N THR A 144 4.21 -2.55 -0.42
CA THR A 144 4.46 -1.24 0.18
C THR A 144 5.67 -1.31 1.08
N VAL A 145 6.58 -0.35 0.91
CA VAL A 145 7.72 -0.10 1.79
C VAL A 145 7.75 1.38 2.10
N SER A 146 7.36 1.78 3.30
CA SER A 146 7.38 3.18 3.73
C SER A 146 8.06 3.33 5.07
N THR A 147 8.84 4.40 5.23
CA THR A 147 9.37 4.83 6.52
C THR A 147 9.02 6.28 6.74
N ASP A 148 8.31 6.53 7.82
CA ASP A 148 7.88 7.87 8.22
C ASP A 148 8.59 8.22 9.53
N LEU A 149 9.09 9.44 9.64
CA LEU A 149 9.81 9.94 10.80
C LEU A 149 9.18 11.25 11.28
N SER A 150 9.15 11.46 12.59
CA SER A 150 8.77 12.73 13.18
C SER A 150 9.73 13.12 14.28
N VAL A 151 10.08 14.40 14.30
CA VAL A 151 10.92 15.02 15.32
C VAL A 151 10.12 16.13 15.95
N GLN A 152 10.05 16.17 17.28
CA GLN A 152 9.32 17.21 18.00
C GLN A 152 10.08 17.70 19.23
N ARG A 153 9.78 18.94 19.61
CA ARG A 153 10.38 19.57 20.78
C ARG A 153 9.56 20.74 21.30
N ASN A 154 9.53 20.86 22.62
CA ASN A 154 8.95 22.01 23.32
C ASN A 154 10.06 22.88 23.91
N PHE A 155 10.12 24.14 23.50
CA PHE A 155 11.01 25.16 24.03
C PHE A 155 10.24 26.03 25.02
N ARG A 156 10.75 26.20 26.24
CA ARG A 156 10.18 27.18 27.18
C ARG A 156 10.54 28.59 26.70
N LEU A 157 9.57 29.49 26.71
CA LEU A 157 9.77 30.89 26.30
C LEU A 157 9.85 31.78 27.55
N PRO A 158 10.74 32.79 27.58
CA PRO A 158 10.90 33.70 28.72
C PRO A 158 9.84 34.82 28.69
N ILE A 159 8.57 34.47 28.47
CA ILE A 159 7.45 35.43 28.41
C ILE A 159 6.67 35.38 29.73
N ASN A 160 6.23 34.19 30.15
CA ASN A 160 5.59 33.90 31.43
C ASN A 160 5.85 32.42 31.81
N GLU A 161 5.41 31.98 32.98
CA GLU A 161 5.69 30.62 33.50
C GLU A 161 5.03 29.49 32.69
N GLY A 162 4.04 29.81 31.84
CA GLY A 162 3.32 28.85 30.98
C GLY A 162 3.77 28.83 29.52
N SER A 163 4.50 29.85 29.04
CA SER A 163 4.74 30.03 27.62
C SER A 163 5.71 29.00 27.05
N ARG A 164 5.31 28.37 25.94
CA ARG A 164 6.17 27.44 25.19
C ARG A 164 6.00 27.55 23.68
N LEU A 165 7.08 27.29 22.98
CA LEU A 165 7.11 27.08 21.53
C LEU A 165 7.23 25.57 21.27
N GLU A 166 6.23 25.00 20.61
CA GLU A 166 6.26 23.61 20.12
C GLU A 166 6.74 23.62 18.67
N PHE A 167 7.84 22.92 18.42
CA PHE A 167 8.35 22.63 17.08
C PHE A 167 8.07 21.18 16.73
N ARG A 168 7.56 20.95 15.52
CA ARG A 168 7.37 19.62 14.96
C ARG A 168 7.85 19.59 13.51
N ALA A 169 8.61 18.58 13.17
CA ALA A 169 8.97 18.23 11.81
C ALA A 169 8.51 16.79 11.54
N GLU A 170 7.93 16.55 10.38
CA GLU A 170 7.48 15.24 9.94
C GLU A 170 8.01 14.97 8.54
N GLY A 171 8.43 13.74 8.30
CA GLY A 171 8.80 13.24 6.99
C GLY A 171 8.06 11.95 6.71
N PHE A 172 7.24 11.92 5.67
CA PHE A 172 6.58 10.73 5.17
C PHE A 172 7.37 10.16 4.01
N ASN A 173 7.49 8.83 3.95
CA ASN A 173 8.30 8.12 2.95
C ASN A 173 9.71 8.73 2.80
N VAL A 174 10.45 8.81 3.91
CA VAL A 174 11.73 9.52 4.00
C VAL A 174 12.77 8.97 3.01
N PHE A 175 12.74 7.68 2.73
CA PHE A 175 13.60 7.01 1.74
C PHE A 175 13.12 7.17 0.28
N ASN A 176 11.99 7.85 0.07
CA ASN A 176 11.40 8.10 -1.25
C ASN A 176 11.23 6.82 -2.08
N THR A 177 10.84 5.72 -1.44
CA THR A 177 10.57 4.46 -2.15
C THR A 177 9.26 4.61 -2.92
N PRO A 178 9.23 4.36 -4.25
CA PRO A 178 8.02 4.50 -5.05
C PRO A 178 6.90 3.59 -4.54
N GLN A 179 5.74 4.17 -4.27
CA GLN A 179 4.54 3.43 -3.90
C GLN A 179 3.70 3.19 -5.16
N LEU A 180 3.98 2.11 -5.86
CA LEU A 180 3.31 1.78 -7.12
C LEU A 180 1.83 1.41 -6.88
N GLY A 181 0.96 1.83 -7.80
CA GLY A 181 -0.44 1.39 -7.86
C GLY A 181 -0.58 -0.05 -8.36
N GLN A 182 -1.82 -0.51 -8.52
CA GLN A 182 -2.06 -1.81 -9.15
C GLN A 182 -1.84 -1.71 -10.67
N PRO A 183 -1.36 -2.80 -11.30
CA PRO A 183 -1.27 -2.85 -12.76
C PRO A 183 -2.66 -2.97 -13.39
N GLY A 184 -2.79 -2.55 -14.65
CA GLY A 184 -3.99 -2.78 -15.44
C GLY A 184 -4.29 -4.27 -15.56
N ALA A 185 -5.47 -4.69 -15.12
CA ALA A 185 -5.88 -6.09 -15.03
C ALA A 185 -6.86 -6.52 -16.14
N THR A 186 -7.21 -5.61 -17.05
CA THR A 186 -8.19 -5.86 -18.12
C THR A 186 -7.51 -6.25 -19.43
N LEU A 187 -7.62 -7.51 -19.82
CA LEU A 187 -7.14 -7.99 -21.12
C LEU A 187 -7.91 -7.29 -22.25
N GLY A 188 -7.17 -6.76 -23.23
CA GLY A 188 -7.70 -5.92 -24.30
C GLY A 188 -7.63 -4.42 -24.03
N ALA A 189 -7.31 -4.00 -22.80
CA ALA A 189 -7.01 -2.61 -22.50
C ALA A 189 -5.54 -2.26 -22.83
N PRO A 190 -5.23 -1.02 -23.28
CA PRO A 190 -3.87 -0.62 -23.62
C PRO A 190 -2.86 -0.69 -22.47
N ASN A 191 -3.33 -0.61 -21.22
CA ASN A 191 -2.51 -0.64 -20.01
C ASN A 191 -2.46 -2.03 -19.35
N PHE A 192 -2.87 -3.10 -20.03
CA PHE A 192 -2.83 -4.45 -19.47
C PHE A 192 -1.40 -4.85 -19.06
N GLY A 193 -1.21 -5.21 -17.78
CA GLY A 193 0.09 -5.52 -17.21
C GLY A 193 0.96 -4.31 -16.88
N VAL A 194 0.45 -3.08 -17.06
CA VAL A 194 1.19 -1.83 -16.86
C VAL A 194 0.65 -1.09 -15.64
N ILE A 195 1.54 -0.56 -14.80
CA ILE A 195 1.21 0.33 -13.68
C ILE A 195 1.35 1.77 -14.17
N GLY A 196 0.21 2.46 -14.29
CA GLY A 196 0.17 3.85 -14.75
C GLY A 196 0.21 4.90 -13.64
N GLU A 197 0.12 4.48 -12.38
CA GLU A 197 -0.07 5.39 -11.25
C GLU A 197 0.69 4.96 -9.99
N THR A 198 0.73 5.87 -9.02
CA THR A 198 1.26 5.61 -7.67
C THR A 198 0.11 5.53 -6.68
N ALA A 199 0.15 4.57 -5.77
CA ALA A 199 -0.87 4.37 -4.75
C ALA A 199 -0.81 5.42 -3.63
N ARG A 200 0.35 6.08 -3.46
CA ARG A 200 0.58 7.09 -2.43
C ARG A 200 1.52 8.16 -2.94
N SER A 201 1.46 9.32 -2.30
CA SER A 201 2.41 10.39 -2.54
C SER A 201 3.85 9.94 -2.28
N ASN A 202 4.77 10.57 -3.03
CA ASN A 202 6.20 10.46 -2.80
C ASN A 202 6.60 11.15 -1.48
N ARG A 203 7.90 11.28 -1.22
CA ARG A 203 8.40 11.90 0.01
C ARG A 203 7.76 13.26 0.29
N GLN A 204 7.18 13.41 1.47
CA GLN A 204 6.62 14.69 1.95
C GLN A 204 7.31 15.10 3.23
N LEU A 205 7.63 16.39 3.35
CA LEU A 205 8.19 16.98 4.56
C LEU A 205 7.26 18.08 5.04
N GLN A 206 6.94 18.09 6.33
CA GLN A 206 6.07 19.08 6.95
C GLN A 206 6.74 19.64 8.21
N PHE A 207 6.52 20.93 8.45
CA PHE A 207 7.08 21.64 9.58
C PHE A 207 5.98 22.47 10.24
N GLY A 208 5.95 22.47 11.56
CA GLY A 208 4.98 23.18 12.37
C GLY A 208 5.65 23.88 13.54
N LEU A 209 5.21 25.12 13.78
CA LEU A 209 5.53 25.90 14.96
C LEU A 209 4.22 26.31 15.62
N ARG A 210 4.12 26.13 16.94
CA ARG A 210 2.97 26.56 17.74
C ARG A 210 3.46 27.27 18.98
N ILE A 211 2.98 28.49 19.21
CA ILE A 211 3.22 29.23 20.45
C ILE A 211 2.01 29.05 21.36
N ILE A 212 2.28 28.75 22.63
CA ILE A 212 1.30 28.62 23.70
C ILE A 212 1.68 29.64 24.77
N PHE A 213 0.69 30.34 25.33
CA PHE A 213 0.81 31.43 26.30
C PHE A 213 0.26 31.06 27.66
#